data_AF-A0A3Q7GTE9-F1
#
_entry.id   AF-A0A3Q7GTE9-F1
#
_cell.length_a   1.000
_cell.length_b   1.000
_cell.length_c   1.000
_cell.angle_alpha   90.00
_cell.angle_beta   90.00
_cell.angle_gamma   90.00
#
_symmetry.space_group_name_H-M   'P 1'
#
loop_
_entity.id
_entity.type
_entity.pdbx_description
1 polymer ?
#
loop_
_entity_poly.entity_id
_entity_poly.type
_entity_poly.pdbx_seq_one_letter_code
_entity_poly.pdbx_strand_id
1 'polypeptide(L)'
;MRAMDVVGFSEKEQSLRSHSFLFQEAIFRVVASALNLGNLQFTGGKETDSSMLRDDKSKLHLQNIAELSMCDLKDFEDALSKCVMVTTEEVINRILIMMLQHMYKWAF
;
A
#
# COMPACT_ATOMS: atom_id res chain seq x y z
N MET A 1 0.13 -6.68 -37.33
CA MET A 1 0.46 -5.41 -36.65
C MET A 1 -0.85 -4.87 -36.07
N ARG A 2 -0.96 -4.75 -34.75
CA ARG A 2 -2.24 -4.53 -34.04
C ARG A 2 -2.76 -3.13 -34.35
N ALA A 3 -4.07 -3.01 -34.57
CA ALA A 3 -4.81 -1.78 -34.89
C ALA A 3 -4.89 -0.80 -33.71
N MET A 4 -3.74 -0.42 -33.14
CA MET A 4 -3.62 0.59 -32.09
C MET A 4 -2.81 1.82 -32.53
N ASP A 5 -2.25 1.82 -33.74
CA ASP A 5 -1.47 2.94 -34.30
C ASP A 5 -2.30 3.95 -35.13
N VAL A 6 -3.62 3.74 -35.27
CA VAL A 6 -4.49 4.52 -36.21
C VAL A 6 -5.48 5.46 -35.49
N VAL A 7 -5.33 5.68 -34.18
CA VAL A 7 -6.06 6.78 -33.50
C VAL A 7 -5.03 7.70 -32.89
N GLY A 8 -4.74 8.79 -33.61
CA GLY A 8 -3.83 9.85 -33.19
C GLY A 8 -4.35 10.57 -31.96
N PHE A 9 -4.20 9.96 -30.79
CA PHE A 9 -4.18 10.70 -29.54
C PHE A 9 -2.84 11.43 -29.46
N SER A 10 -2.86 12.72 -29.16
CA SER A 10 -1.60 13.44 -28.90
C SER A 10 -0.88 12.78 -27.72
N GLU A 11 0.46 12.81 -27.68
CA GLU A 11 1.25 12.28 -26.56
C GLU A 11 0.75 12.79 -25.20
N LYS A 12 0.18 14.01 -25.19
CA LYS A 12 -0.46 14.64 -24.05
C LYS A 12 -1.73 13.92 -23.58
N GLU A 13 -2.58 13.45 -24.48
CA GLU A 13 -3.80 12.70 -24.13
C GLU A 13 -3.48 11.29 -23.65
N GLN A 14 -2.47 10.64 -24.22
CA GLN A 14 -1.98 9.36 -23.72
C GLN A 14 -1.34 9.51 -22.34
N SER A 15 -0.55 10.57 -22.12
CA SER A 15 0.00 10.92 -20.81
C SER A 15 -1.08 11.24 -19.78
N LEU A 16 -2.11 12.01 -20.14
CA LEU A 16 -3.25 12.31 -19.24
C LEU A 16 -4.05 11.06 -18.88
N ARG A 17 -4.29 10.17 -19.86
CA ARG A 17 -5.00 8.90 -19.63
C ARG A 17 -4.18 7.97 -18.74
N SER A 18 -2.86 7.89 -18.95
CA SER A 18 -1.94 7.13 -18.09
C SER A 18 -1.92 7.69 -16.66
N HIS A 19 -1.87 9.01 -16.47
CA HIS A 19 -1.95 9.63 -15.14
C HIS A 19 -3.26 9.31 -14.41
N SER A 20 -4.39 9.40 -15.12
CA SER A 20 -5.69 9.06 -14.51
C SER A 20 -5.78 7.58 -14.15
N PHE A 21 -5.19 6.69 -14.95
CA PHE A 21 -5.13 5.26 -14.66
C PHE A 21 -4.26 4.97 -13.43
N LEU A 22 -3.06 5.56 -13.37
CA LEU A 22 -2.15 5.41 -12.23
C LEU A 22 -2.77 5.95 -10.93
N PHE A 23 -3.52 7.05 -11.00
CA PHE A 23 -4.22 7.59 -9.84
C PHE A 23 -5.33 6.66 -9.33
N GLN A 24 -6.11 6.08 -10.24
CA GLN A 24 -7.11 5.08 -9.88
C GLN A 24 -6.46 3.84 -9.26
N GLU A 25 -5.37 3.34 -9.84
CA GLU A 25 -4.62 2.21 -9.29
C GLU A 25 -4.09 2.51 -7.88
N ALA A 26 -3.55 3.70 -7.65
CA ALA A 26 -3.09 4.14 -6.33
C ALA A 26 -4.24 4.16 -5.31
N ILE A 27 -5.41 4.71 -5.66
CA ILE A 27 -6.59 4.71 -4.77
C ILE A 27 -7.01 3.28 -4.43
N PHE A 28 -7.11 2.39 -5.43
CA PHE A 28 -7.49 1.00 -5.20
C PHE A 28 -6.50 0.29 -4.27
N ARG A 29 -5.19 0.53 -4.45
CA ARG A 29 -4.16 -0.01 -3.57
C ARG A 29 -4.29 0.51 -2.14
N VAL A 30 -4.51 1.83 -1.94
CA VAL A 30 -4.73 2.40 -0.59
C VAL A 30 -5.95 1.76 0.08
N VAL A 31 -7.09 1.70 -0.62
CA VAL A 31 -8.33 1.14 -0.07
C VAL A 31 -8.15 -0.34 0.26
N ALA A 32 -7.52 -1.11 -0.62
CA ALA A 32 -7.25 -2.52 -0.38
C ALA A 32 -6.29 -2.73 0.81
N SER A 33 -5.24 -1.90 0.94
CA SER A 33 -4.35 -1.93 2.10
C SER A 33 -5.10 -1.60 3.41
N ALA A 34 -5.93 -0.55 3.42
CA ALA A 34 -6.73 -0.17 4.59
C ALA A 34 -7.72 -1.27 5.01
N LEU A 35 -8.36 -1.93 4.04
CA LEU A 35 -9.25 -3.06 4.31
C LEU A 35 -8.51 -4.27 4.89
N ASN A 36 -7.33 -4.61 4.37
CA ASN A 36 -6.53 -5.71 4.91
C ASN A 36 -6.00 -5.40 6.31
N LEU A 37 -5.68 -4.12 6.61
CA LEU A 37 -5.25 -3.69 7.95
C LEU A 37 -6.33 -3.94 9.00
N GLY A 38 -7.60 -3.66 8.66
CA GLY A 38 -8.74 -3.94 9.54
C GLY A 38 -8.92 -5.44 9.88
N ASN A 39 -8.26 -6.33 9.14
CA ASN A 39 -8.27 -7.78 9.37
C ASN A 39 -7.04 -8.30 10.14
N LEU A 40 -6.06 -7.44 10.45
CA LEU A 40 -4.91 -7.85 11.26
C LEU A 40 -5.33 -8.06 12.71
N GLN A 41 -4.98 -9.22 13.25
CA GLN A 41 -5.15 -9.51 14.67
C GLN A 41 -3.78 -9.62 15.31
N PHE A 42 -3.59 -8.88 16.39
CA PHE A 42 -2.38 -8.93 17.20
C PHE A 42 -2.66 -9.66 18.51
N THR A 43 -1.64 -10.33 19.02
CA THR A 43 -1.59 -10.93 20.36
C THR A 43 -0.39 -10.37 21.12
N GLY A 44 -0.43 -10.46 22.46
CA GLY A 44 0.69 -10.02 23.29
C GLY A 44 1.93 -10.86 22.98
N GLY A 45 3.05 -10.20 22.70
CA GLY A 45 4.34 -10.84 22.50
C GLY A 45 5.02 -11.21 23.83
N LYS A 46 6.28 -11.64 23.75
CA LYS A 46 7.06 -12.07 24.94
C LYS A 46 7.48 -10.93 25.86
N GLU A 47 7.61 -9.72 25.31
CA GLU A 47 7.96 -8.52 26.06
C GLU A 47 6.71 -7.69 26.34
N THR A 48 6.70 -6.98 27.47
CA THR A 48 5.53 -6.28 28.04
C THR A 48 4.84 -5.31 27.06
N ASP A 49 5.57 -4.77 26.09
CA ASP A 49 5.07 -3.83 25.08
C ASP A 49 5.13 -4.37 23.65
N SER A 50 5.46 -5.66 23.48
CA SER A 50 5.54 -6.30 22.16
C SER A 50 4.18 -6.86 21.74
N SER A 51 3.88 -6.76 20.45
CA SER A 51 2.72 -7.42 19.84
C SER A 51 3.15 -8.26 18.64
N MET A 52 2.60 -9.46 18.55
CA MET A 52 2.85 -10.42 17.46
C MET A 52 1.57 -10.66 16.68
N LEU A 53 1.67 -11.02 15.40
CA LEU A 53 0.50 -11.45 14.63
C LEU A 53 -0.10 -12.73 15.23
N ARG A 54 -1.42 -12.73 15.45
CA ARG A 54 -2.14 -13.78 16.16
C ARG A 54 -2.17 -15.11 15.40
N ASP A 55 -2.33 -15.06 14.08
CA ASP A 55 -2.54 -16.24 13.25
C ASP A 55 -1.90 -16.09 11.86
N ASP A 56 -1.80 -17.20 11.13
CA ASP A 56 -1.25 -17.21 9.77
C ASP A 56 -2.12 -16.41 8.78
N LYS A 57 -3.41 -16.25 9.08
CA LYS A 57 -4.31 -15.38 8.31
C LYS A 57 -3.88 -13.91 8.41
N SER A 58 -3.50 -13.45 9.59
CA SER A 58 -2.98 -12.10 9.83
C SER A 58 -1.63 -11.90 9.13
N LYS A 59 -0.78 -12.93 9.02
CA LYS A 59 0.45 -12.88 8.22
C LYS A 59 0.18 -12.74 6.72
N LEU A 60 -0.82 -13.45 6.19
CA LEU A 60 -1.22 -13.31 4.79
C LEU A 60 -1.79 -11.90 4.51
N HIS A 61 -2.58 -11.36 5.43
CA HIS A 61 -3.05 -9.97 5.32
C HIS A 61 -1.87 -8.98 5.36
N LEU A 62 -0.89 -9.19 6.23
CA LEU A 62 0.33 -8.37 6.30
C LEU A 62 1.11 -8.40 4.97
N GLN A 63 1.29 -9.58 4.39
CA GLN A 63 1.91 -9.77 3.07
C GLN A 63 1.16 -9.01 1.98
N ASN A 64 -0.17 -9.16 1.93
CA ASN A 64 -1.00 -8.44 0.96
C ASN A 64 -0.86 -6.92 1.11
N ILE A 65 -0.81 -6.40 2.35
CA ILE A 65 -0.64 -4.96 2.60
C ILE A 65 0.74 -4.49 2.12
N ALA A 66 1.79 -5.25 2.38
CA ALA A 66 3.16 -4.92 1.95
C ALA A 66 3.24 -4.87 0.42
N GLU A 67 2.67 -5.85 -0.29
CA GLU A 67 2.62 -5.89 -1.75
C GLU A 67 1.82 -4.73 -2.34
N LEU A 68 0.63 -4.45 -1.79
CA LEU A 68 -0.23 -3.36 -2.25
C LEU A 68 0.42 -2.00 -2.02
N SER A 69 1.13 -1.85 -0.90
CA SER A 69 1.82 -0.62 -0.50
C SER A 69 3.21 -0.48 -1.10
N MET A 70 3.68 -1.49 -1.87
CA MET A 70 5.03 -1.56 -2.45
C MET A 70 6.14 -1.38 -1.39
N CYS A 71 5.94 -1.90 -0.19
CA CYS A 71 6.88 -1.83 0.91
C CYS A 71 7.57 -3.17 1.12
N ASP A 72 8.79 -3.13 1.66
CA ASP A 72 9.41 -4.35 2.17
C ASP A 72 8.58 -4.89 3.35
N LEU A 73 8.27 -6.19 3.29
CA LEU A 73 7.43 -6.84 4.28
C LEU A 73 8.02 -6.72 5.69
N LYS A 74 9.35 -6.84 5.80
CA LYS A 74 10.04 -6.81 7.09
C LYS A 74 10.07 -5.41 7.67
N ASP A 75 10.28 -4.39 6.84
CA ASP A 75 10.17 -2.99 7.26
C ASP A 75 8.74 -2.68 7.75
N PHE A 76 7.73 -3.23 7.08
CA PHE A 76 6.32 -3.06 7.46
C PHE A 76 5.96 -3.80 8.74
N GLU A 77 6.45 -5.03 8.91
CA GLU A 77 6.28 -5.82 10.15
C GLU A 77 6.96 -5.13 11.33
N ASP A 78 8.21 -4.71 11.18
CA ASP A 78 8.95 -3.98 12.21
C ASP A 78 8.26 -2.66 12.61
N ALA A 79 7.71 -1.93 11.64
CA ALA A 79 6.96 -0.70 11.89
C ALA A 79 5.67 -0.95 12.69
N LEU A 80 4.97 -2.06 12.43
CA LEU A 80 3.76 -2.42 13.15
C LEU A 80 4.05 -3.04 14.53
N SER A 81 5.10 -3.83 14.66
CA SER A 81 5.48 -4.50 15.91
C SER A 81 6.12 -3.58 16.95
N LYS A 82 6.78 -2.49 16.52
CA LYS A 82 7.42 -1.51 17.43
C LYS A 82 6.49 -0.38 17.88
N CYS A 83 5.36 -0.20 17.23
CA CYS A 83 4.47 0.89 17.57
C CYS A 83 3.43 0.46 18.60
N VAL A 84 3.68 0.86 19.84
CA VAL A 84 2.71 0.92 20.93
C VAL A 84 1.50 1.72 20.45
N MET A 85 0.39 1.03 20.17
CA MET A 85 -0.87 1.57 19.64
C MET A 85 -0.73 2.43 18.37
N VAL A 86 -0.58 1.80 17.19
CA VAL A 86 -0.90 2.51 15.94
C VAL A 86 -2.40 2.50 15.74
N THR A 87 -3.02 3.67 15.69
CA THR A 87 -4.40 3.78 15.24
C THR A 87 -4.47 3.48 13.73
N THR A 88 -5.58 2.92 13.25
CA THR A 88 -5.76 2.65 11.81
C THR A 88 -5.50 3.91 10.96
N GLU A 89 -5.80 5.09 11.51
CA GLU A 89 -5.52 6.39 10.90
C GLU A 89 -4.02 6.66 10.67
N GLU A 90 -3.16 6.39 11.66
CA GLU A 90 -1.72 6.59 11.53
C GLU A 90 -1.10 5.64 10.51
N VAL A 91 -1.58 4.39 10.42
CA VAL A 91 -1.12 3.45 9.39
C VAL A 91 -1.53 3.95 8.00
N ILE A 92 -2.78 4.38 7.84
CA ILE A 92 -3.29 4.93 6.58
C ILE A 92 -2.47 6.16 6.16
N ASN A 93 -2.19 7.08 7.10
CA ASN A 93 -1.39 8.27 6.83
C ASN A 93 0.03 7.92 6.37
N ARG A 94 0.68 6.91 6.98
CA ARG A 94 2.01 6.44 6.53
C ARG A 94 1.96 5.84 5.13
N ILE A 95 0.96 5.00 4.84
CA ILE A 95 0.77 4.40 3.51
C ILE A 95 0.56 5.50 2.45
N LEU A 96 -0.28 6.50 2.74
CA LEU A 96 -0.53 7.63 1.85
C LEU A 96 0.76 8.42 1.56
N ILE A 97 1.56 8.74 2.58
CA ILE A 97 2.83 9.45 2.41
C ILE A 97 3.80 8.64 1.55
N MET A 98 3.92 7.33 1.79
CA MET A 98 4.81 6.45 1.02
C MET A 98 4.39 6.36 -0.45
N MET A 99 3.10 6.24 -0.73
CA MET A 99 2.58 6.24 -2.10
C MET A 99 2.78 7.59 -2.79
N LEU A 100 2.57 8.71 -2.09
CA LEU A 100 2.82 10.04 -2.63
C LEU A 100 4.31 10.24 -2.99
N GLN A 101 5.22 9.75 -2.14
CA GLN A 101 6.66 9.76 -2.44
C GLN A 101 7.00 8.89 -3.66
N HIS A 102 6.39 7.72 -3.78
CA HIS A 102 6.59 6.84 -4.94
C HIS A 102 6.05 7.49 -6.23
N MET A 103 4.85 8.06 -6.19
CA MET A 103 4.26 8.78 -7.32
C MET A 103 5.10 10.00 -7.69
N TYR A 104 5.64 10.74 -6.73
CA TYR A 104 6.53 11.88 -6.99
C TYR A 104 7.82 11.45 -7.69
N LYS A 105 8.43 10.33 -7.26
CA LYS A 105 9.61 9.74 -7.93
C LYS A 105 9.33 9.24 -9.36
N TRP A 106 8.08 8.92 -9.68
CA TRP A 106 7.68 8.51 -11.03
C TRP A 106 7.25 9.69 -11.92
N ALA A 107 6.90 10.82 -11.31
CA ALA A 107 6.47 12.02 -12.03
C ALA A 107 7.65 12.93 -12.45
N PHE A 108 8.81 12.82 -11.80
CA PHE A 108 10.02 13.63 -12.03
C PHE A 108 11.27 12.76 -12.13
#